data_AF-A0A838IFD8-F1
#
_entry.id   AF-A0A838IFD8-F1
#
_cell.length_a   1.000
_cell.length_b   1.000
_cell.length_c   1.000
_cell.angle_alpha   90.00
_cell.angle_beta   90.00
_cell.angle_gamma   90.00
#
_symmetry.space_group_name_H-M   'P 1'
#
loop_
_entity.id
_entity.type
_entity.pdbx_description
1 polymer ?
#
loop_
_entity_poly.entity_id
_entity_poly.type
_entity_poly.pdbx_seq_one_letter_code
_entity_poly.pdbx_strand_id
1 'polypeptide(L)'
;MTEHLPGSSPSASPEELDAAPEGSGPEVADEDSIRALVIRLARPHSSGGDVIERAAVLAEGADYAAVMAWIRAHGGVPETVPAAPSGGLHGARVNRSGQSASSPPRRFVLPAGTLH
;
A
#
# COMPACT_ATOMS: atom_id res chain seq x y z
N MET A 1 -69.26 20.52 -9.05
CA MET A 1 -68.86 21.75 -8.34
C MET A 1 -68.20 21.26 -7.06
N THR A 2 -66.90 21.49 -6.82
CA THR A 2 -66.27 22.81 -6.54
C THR A 2 -66.86 23.37 -5.23
N GLU A 3 -66.13 23.45 -4.11
CA GLU A 3 -64.73 23.08 -3.80
C GLU A 3 -64.59 22.68 -2.29
N HIS A 4 -63.50 22.70 -1.51
CA HIS A 4 -62.17 23.36 -1.55
C HIS A 4 -61.10 22.54 -0.76
N LEU A 5 -60.03 23.18 -0.25
CA LEU A 5 -58.83 22.61 0.40
C LEU A 5 -58.96 22.26 1.90
N PRO A 6 -58.13 21.33 2.43
CA PRO A 6 -57.70 21.32 3.84
C PRO A 6 -56.56 22.33 4.07
N GLY A 7 -56.45 22.87 5.30
CA GLY A 7 -55.44 23.89 5.64
C GLY A 7 -54.66 23.60 6.94
N SER A 8 -53.40 24.06 6.96
CA SER A 8 -52.52 24.19 8.13
C SER A 8 -52.04 22.94 8.87
N SER A 9 -50.91 22.40 8.41
CA SER A 9 -49.78 22.08 9.30
C SER A 9 -48.44 22.18 8.55
N PRO A 10 -47.82 23.37 8.48
CA PRO A 10 -46.48 23.55 7.92
C PRO A 10 -45.42 23.31 9.00
N SER A 11 -44.92 22.08 9.11
CA SER A 11 -43.79 21.75 10.02
C SER A 11 -42.91 20.62 9.50
N ALA A 12 -42.55 20.68 8.21
CA ALA A 12 -41.39 19.94 7.68
C ALA A 12 -40.14 20.81 7.89
N SER A 13 -39.60 20.82 9.10
CA SER A 13 -38.31 21.44 9.39
C SER A 13 -37.18 20.61 8.75
N PRO A 14 -36.15 21.22 8.15
CA PRO A 14 -35.05 20.49 7.51
C PRO A 14 -33.94 20.16 8.52
N GLU A 15 -34.02 18.97 9.11
CA GLU A 15 -32.89 18.27 9.73
C GLU A 15 -32.86 16.88 9.05
N GLU A 16 -32.07 16.64 8.00
CA GLU A 16 -30.59 16.57 7.93
C GLU A 16 -30.03 15.29 8.60
N LEU A 17 -29.12 14.61 7.89
CA LEU A 17 -28.29 13.48 8.36
C LEU A 17 -28.99 12.19 8.83
N ASP A 18 -29.44 11.36 7.89
CA ASP A 18 -29.19 9.89 7.98
C ASP A 18 -28.76 9.32 6.61
N ALA A 19 -27.59 9.76 6.15
CA ALA A 19 -26.93 9.24 4.95
C ALA A 19 -25.99 8.08 5.31
N ALA A 20 -26.54 7.00 5.83
CA ALA A 20 -25.78 5.80 6.16
C ALA A 20 -25.41 4.99 4.89
N PRO A 21 -24.15 4.51 4.73
CA PRO A 21 -22.92 5.01 5.33
C PRO A 21 -21.78 5.10 4.27
N GLU A 22 -21.68 6.23 3.58
CA GLU A 22 -20.71 6.46 2.49
C GLU A 22 -19.26 6.61 3.01
N GLY A 23 -18.61 5.49 3.36
CA GLY A 23 -17.26 5.53 3.91
C GLY A 23 -16.60 4.21 4.33
N SER A 24 -17.06 3.04 3.87
CA SER A 24 -16.37 1.77 4.16
C SER A 24 -15.10 1.59 3.33
N GLY A 25 -13.99 2.16 3.80
CA GLY A 25 -12.64 1.68 3.52
C GLY A 25 -11.99 1.17 4.81
N PRO A 26 -10.98 0.29 4.76
CA PRO A 26 -10.02 0.22 5.84
C PRO A 26 -9.38 1.61 6.01
N GLU A 27 -8.91 1.93 7.22
CA GLU A 27 -8.18 3.18 7.47
C GLU A 27 -6.88 3.15 6.65
N VAL A 28 -6.95 3.72 5.45
CA VAL A 28 -5.83 3.82 4.51
C VAL A 28 -4.90 4.90 5.03
N ALA A 29 -4.04 4.50 5.97
CA ALA A 29 -3.02 5.34 6.60
C ALA A 29 -2.45 6.31 5.57
N ASP A 30 -2.60 7.62 5.85
CA ASP A 30 -2.72 8.63 4.79
C ASP A 30 -1.53 8.56 3.83
N GLU A 31 -1.73 8.85 2.54
CA GLU A 31 -0.63 8.74 1.58
C GLU A 31 0.55 9.63 1.98
N ASP A 32 0.28 10.80 2.59
CA ASP A 32 1.29 11.68 3.19
C ASP A 32 1.90 11.13 4.49
N SER A 33 1.13 10.45 5.34
CA SER A 33 1.62 9.74 6.53
C SER A 33 2.57 8.59 6.14
N ILE A 34 2.23 7.82 5.09
CA ILE A 34 3.10 6.80 4.51
C ILE A 34 4.31 7.44 3.83
N ARG A 35 4.14 8.50 3.03
CA ARG A 35 5.24 9.25 2.36
C ARG A 35 6.24 9.77 3.39
N ALA A 36 5.77 10.37 4.50
CA ALA A 36 6.63 10.86 5.58
C ALA A 36 7.38 9.73 6.31
N LEU A 37 6.72 8.59 6.57
CA LEU A 37 7.36 7.38 7.11
C LEU A 37 8.44 6.85 6.15
N VAL A 38 8.12 6.73 4.88
CA VAL A 38 9.00 6.27 3.80
C VAL A 38 10.23 7.18 3.70
N ILE A 39 10.06 8.52 3.68
CA ILE A 39 11.16 9.50 3.70
C ILE A 39 12.05 9.32 4.93
N ARG A 40 11.48 9.10 6.12
CA ARG A 40 12.23 8.91 7.37
C ARG A 40 13.04 7.60 7.39
N LEU A 41 12.53 6.55 6.72
CA LEU A 41 13.20 5.25 6.61
C LEU A 41 14.18 5.14 5.43
N ALA A 42 13.98 5.94 4.38
CA ALA A 42 14.82 5.97 3.18
C ALA A 42 16.28 6.31 3.48
N ARG A 43 17.19 5.69 2.74
CA ARG A 43 18.63 5.98 2.77
C ARG A 43 19.14 6.11 1.33
N PRO A 44 19.98 7.10 1.00
CA PRO A 44 20.52 7.24 -0.36
C PRO A 44 21.25 5.97 -0.81
N HIS A 45 20.95 5.52 -2.03
CA HIS A 45 21.53 4.33 -2.63
C HIS A 45 22.44 4.68 -3.82
N SER A 46 23.47 3.86 -4.05
CA SER A 46 24.50 4.09 -5.09
C SER A 46 23.99 4.05 -6.53
N SER A 47 22.73 3.67 -6.77
CA SER A 47 22.07 3.80 -8.08
C SER A 47 21.51 5.20 -8.36
N GLY A 48 21.60 6.13 -7.41
CA GLY A 48 20.98 7.46 -7.48
C GLY A 48 19.52 7.51 -7.03
N GLY A 49 18.95 6.39 -6.56
CA GLY A 49 17.65 6.32 -5.89
C GLY A 49 17.78 6.14 -4.38
N ASP A 50 16.68 5.81 -3.71
CA ASP A 50 16.63 5.63 -2.25
C ASP A 50 16.28 4.18 -1.86
N VAL A 51 17.00 3.61 -0.89
CA VAL A 51 16.74 2.26 -0.38
C VAL A 51 15.99 2.28 0.95
N ILE A 52 14.99 1.41 1.08
CA ILE A 52 14.20 1.16 2.28
C ILE A 52 14.36 -0.31 2.69
N GLU A 53 14.70 -0.55 3.95
CA GLU A 53 14.88 -1.90 4.47
C GLU A 53 13.60 -2.46 5.10
N ARG A 54 13.26 -3.70 4.75
CA ARG A 54 12.10 -4.43 5.30
C ARG A 54 12.10 -4.49 6.82
N ALA A 55 13.29 -4.62 7.43
CA ALA A 55 13.44 -4.65 8.87
C ALA A 55 13.10 -3.30 9.53
N ALA A 56 13.34 -2.18 8.85
CA ALA A 56 13.03 -0.85 9.37
C ALA A 56 11.51 -0.61 9.38
N VAL A 57 10.81 -0.93 8.28
CA VAL A 57 9.33 -0.83 8.22
C VAL A 57 8.67 -1.67 9.33
N LEU A 58 9.18 -2.89 9.58
CA LEU A 58 8.68 -3.75 10.65
C LEU A 58 9.02 -3.25 12.07
N ALA A 59 10.13 -2.53 12.25
CA ALA A 59 10.53 -1.98 13.55
C ALA A 59 9.70 -0.75 13.96
N GLU A 60 9.18 0.00 12.99
CA GLU A 60 8.28 1.14 13.22
C GLU A 60 6.84 0.73 13.59
N GLY A 61 6.48 -0.55 13.42
CA GLY A 61 5.15 -1.07 13.74
C GLY A 61 4.00 -0.58 12.84
N ALA A 62 4.31 0.20 11.80
CA ALA A 62 3.34 0.68 10.81
C ALA A 62 2.77 -0.46 9.95
N ASP A 63 1.66 -0.20 9.23
CA ASP A 63 1.09 -1.19 8.31
C ASP A 63 2.07 -1.50 7.16
N TYR A 64 2.77 -2.61 7.31
CA TYR A 64 3.69 -3.15 6.31
C TYR A 64 3.00 -3.45 4.97
N ALA A 65 1.71 -3.80 4.95
CA ALA A 65 0.98 -4.01 3.70
C ALA A 65 0.74 -2.69 2.96
N ALA A 66 0.26 -1.65 3.65
CA ALA A 66 0.08 -0.31 3.07
C ALA A 66 1.41 0.29 2.60
N VAL A 67 2.48 0.25 3.42
CA VAL A 67 3.81 0.73 3.03
C VAL A 67 4.35 -0.03 1.81
N MET A 68 4.19 -1.36 1.76
CA MET A 68 4.62 -2.13 0.58
C MET A 68 3.77 -1.90 -0.66
N ALA A 69 2.49 -1.55 -0.50
CA ALA A 69 1.63 -1.14 -1.61
C ALA A 69 2.06 0.23 -2.17
N TRP A 70 2.31 1.21 -1.29
CA TRP A 70 2.82 2.54 -1.64
C TRP A 70 4.15 2.45 -2.39
N ILE A 71 5.12 1.69 -1.86
CA ILE A 71 6.43 1.48 -2.49
C ILE A 71 6.27 0.94 -3.91
N ARG A 72 5.38 -0.05 -4.13
CA ARG A 72 5.14 -0.64 -5.46
C ARG A 72 4.44 0.32 -6.42
N ALA A 73 3.44 1.08 -5.93
CA ALA A 73 2.73 2.06 -6.73
C ALA A 73 3.66 3.17 -7.25
N HIS A 74 4.63 3.57 -6.41
CA HIS A 74 5.63 4.59 -6.73
C HIS A 74 6.90 4.04 -7.42
N GLY A 75 6.80 2.86 -8.08
CA GLY A 75 7.87 2.29 -8.90
C GLY A 75 9.00 1.58 -8.14
N GLY A 76 8.84 1.35 -6.84
CA GLY A 76 9.83 0.71 -5.98
C GLY A 76 10.05 -0.77 -6.27
N VAL A 77 11.31 -1.13 -6.54
CA VAL A 77 11.73 -2.49 -6.91
C VAL A 77 12.51 -3.18 -5.78
N PRO A 78 12.41 -4.50 -5.60
CA PRO A 78 13.26 -5.24 -4.67
C PRO A 78 14.72 -5.22 -5.12
N GLU A 79 15.66 -4.87 -4.24
CA GLU A 79 17.09 -4.71 -4.57
C GLU A 79 17.76 -6.02 -5.03
N THR A 80 17.16 -7.18 -4.73
CA THR A 80 17.71 -8.50 -5.08
C THR A 80 16.65 -9.46 -5.63
N VAL A 81 16.44 -9.45 -6.96
CA VAL A 81 15.88 -10.62 -7.68
C VAL A 81 16.63 -10.90 -8.99
N PRO A 82 17.91 -11.32 -8.95
CA PRO A 82 18.41 -12.19 -10.01
C PRO A 82 17.63 -13.52 -9.91
N ALA A 83 16.78 -13.81 -10.89
CA ALA A 83 16.15 -15.12 -10.98
C ALA A 83 17.27 -16.17 -11.11
N ALA A 84 17.30 -17.15 -10.19
CA ALA A 84 18.34 -18.16 -10.19
C ALA A 84 18.34 -18.92 -11.53
N PRO A 85 19.48 -19.06 -12.24
CA PRO A 85 19.50 -19.65 -13.57
C PRO A 85 19.04 -21.11 -13.52
N SER A 86 17.88 -21.36 -14.11
CA SER A 86 17.20 -22.66 -14.07
C SER A 86 17.88 -23.67 -14.99
N GLY A 87 18.88 -24.39 -14.47
CA GLY A 87 19.47 -25.55 -15.13
C GLY A 87 20.98 -25.47 -15.37
N GLY A 88 21.76 -25.73 -14.32
CA GLY A 88 23.00 -26.51 -14.52
C GLY A 88 22.63 -27.98 -14.82
N LEU A 89 23.53 -28.74 -15.45
CA LEU A 89 23.34 -30.15 -15.86
C LEU A 89 23.26 -31.17 -14.70
N HIS A 90 22.81 -30.74 -13.52
CA HIS A 90 22.60 -31.55 -12.31
C HIS A 90 21.11 -31.61 -11.87
N GLY A 91 20.18 -31.09 -12.69
CA GLY A 91 18.77 -30.89 -12.33
C GLY A 91 17.94 -32.15 -12.01
N ALA A 92 18.43 -33.36 -12.30
CA ALA A 92 17.67 -34.60 -12.17
C ALA A 92 17.43 -35.09 -10.72
N ARG A 93 18.06 -34.46 -9.71
CA ARG A 93 18.03 -34.93 -8.31
C ARG A 93 17.42 -33.94 -7.30
N VAL A 94 16.98 -32.76 -7.74
CA VAL A 94 16.43 -31.70 -6.88
C VAL A 94 15.03 -31.28 -7.37
N ASN A 95 14.12 -32.26 -7.47
CA ASN A 95 12.70 -32.01 -7.76
C ASN A 95 11.79 -33.04 -7.05
N ARG A 96 11.80 -33.02 -5.71
CA ARG A 96 10.82 -33.75 -4.88
C ARG A 96 10.60 -33.15 -3.49
N SER A 97 11.57 -32.41 -2.95
CA SER A 97 11.45 -31.74 -1.65
C SER A 97 12.00 -30.32 -1.74
N GLY A 98 11.18 -29.33 -1.40
CA GLY A 98 11.58 -27.92 -1.34
C GLY A 98 11.49 -27.19 -2.67
N GLN A 99 10.36 -26.53 -2.90
CA GLN A 99 10.30 -25.29 -3.67
C GLN A 99 11.49 -24.40 -3.25
N SER A 100 12.28 -23.88 -4.19
CA SER A 100 13.31 -22.90 -3.84
C SER A 100 12.61 -21.62 -3.41
N ALA A 101 12.42 -21.47 -2.09
CA ALA A 101 11.66 -20.39 -1.50
C ALA A 101 12.44 -19.09 -1.68
N SER A 102 12.03 -18.30 -2.68
CA SER A 102 12.56 -16.96 -2.92
C SER A 102 12.35 -16.14 -1.65
N SER A 103 13.43 -15.94 -0.88
CA SER A 103 13.37 -15.26 0.40
C SER A 103 12.82 -13.85 0.20
N PRO A 104 11.82 -13.40 0.98
CA PRO A 104 11.16 -12.11 0.74
C PRO A 104 12.21 -11.00 0.74
N PRO A 105 12.27 -10.16 -0.32
CA PRO A 105 13.32 -9.16 -0.47
C PRO A 105 13.50 -8.30 0.77
N ARG A 106 14.76 -8.18 1.21
CA ARG A 106 15.13 -7.52 2.46
C ARG A 106 15.16 -5.99 2.32
N ARG A 107 15.26 -5.49 1.09
CA ARG A 107 15.53 -4.09 0.73
C ARG A 107 14.80 -3.76 -0.57
N PHE A 108 14.29 -2.54 -0.67
CA PHE A 108 13.57 -2.03 -1.85
C PHE A 108 14.15 -0.68 -2.25
N VAL A 109 14.43 -0.50 -3.54
CA VAL A 109 14.97 0.73 -4.12
C VAL A 109 13.85 1.48 -4.84
N LEU A 110 13.65 2.75 -4.45
CA LEU A 110 12.78 3.70 -5.13
C LEU A 110 13.55 4.43 -6.24
N PRO A 111 12.90 4.79 -7.36
CA PRO A 111 13.45 5.69 -8.37
C PRO A 111 13.95 7.02 -7.78
N ALA A 112 14.91 7.64 -8.47
CA ALA A 112 15.34 9.00 -8.19
C ALA A 112 14.13 9.95 -8.33
N GLY A 113 13.79 10.65 -7.24
CA GLY A 113 12.70 11.63 -7.22
C GLY A 113 11.31 11.11 -6.82
N THR A 114 11.20 9.88 -6.34
CA THR A 114 9.98 9.39 -5.68
C THR A 114 9.69 10.08 -4.32
N LEU A 115 10.70 10.73 -3.73
CA LEU A 115 10.67 11.32 -2.38
C LEU A 115 10.80 12.85 -2.41
N HIS A 116 10.16 13.50 -3.38
CA HIS A 116 10.13 14.96 -3.57
C HIS A 116 8.86 15.58 -2.98
#